data_AF-A0A6J4VIQ4-F1
#
_entry.id   AF-A0A6J4VIQ4-F1
#
_cell.length_a   1.000
_cell.length_b   1.000
_cell.length_c   1.000
_cell.angle_alpha   90.00
_cell.angle_beta   90.00
_cell.angle_gamma   90.00
#
_symmetry.space_group_name_H-M   'P 1'
#
loop_
_entity.id
_entity.type
_entity.pdbx_description
1 polymer ?
#
loop_
_entity_poly.entity_id
_entity_poly.type
_entity_poly.pdbx_seq_one_letter_code
_entity_poly.pdbx_strand_id
1 'polypeptide(L)'
;MPLWETAIIAVTFVLLFLLERYFPLRQRNRPLLERLISNVGVTALVFAVNATAVQSAAQITQQWTSDHPIGLMYLLSGSGIVQSIIAFLLMDLTFYYWHRANHRFRFLWRFHNAHYIDPELDVSTAFRFHFGEMFFSAGFRTIQVALIGV
;
A
#
# COMPACT_ATOMS: atom_id res chain seq x y z
N MET A 1 -9.88 3.49 -11.98
CA MET A 1 -10.62 4.09 -10.85
C MET A 1 -11.54 5.17 -11.40
N PRO A 2 -12.83 5.18 -11.02
CA PRO A 2 -13.75 6.27 -11.31
C PRO A 2 -13.20 7.65 -10.88
N LEU A 3 -13.59 8.72 -11.59
CA LEU A 3 -13.11 10.08 -11.30
C LEU A 3 -13.47 10.58 -9.90
N TRP A 4 -14.60 10.13 -9.35
CA TRP A 4 -15.06 10.56 -8.04
C TRP A 4 -14.19 10.02 -6.90
N GLU A 5 -13.65 8.80 -7.02
CA GLU A 5 -12.71 8.24 -6.03
C GLU A 5 -11.42 9.06 -5.98
N THR A 6 -10.85 9.36 -7.15
CA THR A 6 -9.66 10.19 -7.29
C THR A 6 -9.90 11.58 -6.70
N ALA A 7 -11.08 12.17 -6.94
CA ALA A 7 -11.44 13.47 -6.40
C ALA A 7 -11.51 13.46 -4.86
N ILE A 8 -12.12 12.44 -4.26
CA ILE A 8 -12.20 12.28 -2.80
C ILE A 8 -10.79 12.17 -2.20
N ILE A 9 -9.91 11.35 -2.78
CA ILE A 9 -8.54 11.17 -2.31
C ILE A 9 -7.77 12.49 -2.41
N ALA A 10 -7.85 13.18 -3.54
CA ALA A 10 -7.15 14.46 -3.76
C ALA A 10 -7.62 15.55 -2.80
N VAL A 11 -8.95 15.69 -2.63
CA VAL A 11 -9.53 16.66 -1.69
C VAL A 11 -9.11 16.34 -0.27
N THR A 12 -9.20 15.07 0.15
CA THR A 12 -8.78 14.64 1.49
C THR A 12 -7.30 14.92 1.74
N PHE A 13 -6.45 14.62 0.75
CA PHE A 13 -5.02 14.91 0.84
C PHE A 13 -4.75 16.41 1.01
N VAL A 14 -5.38 17.27 0.20
CA VAL A 14 -5.22 18.73 0.30
C VAL A 14 -5.74 19.25 1.64
N LEU A 15 -6.89 18.76 2.11
CA LEU A 15 -7.45 19.14 3.40
C LEU A 15 -6.52 18.76 4.56
N LEU A 16 -6.04 17.51 4.60
CA LEU A 16 -5.09 17.05 5.62
C LEU A 16 -3.77 17.83 5.54
N PHE A 17 -3.27 18.08 4.33
CA PHE A 17 -2.06 18.87 4.13
C PHE A 17 -2.22 20.25 4.75
N LEU A 18 -3.29 20.97 4.42
CA LEU A 18 -3.55 22.30 4.98
C LEU A 18 -3.75 22.24 6.50
N LEU A 19 -4.55 21.30 7.01
CA LEU A 19 -4.78 21.15 8.45
C LEU A 19 -3.50 20.89 9.22
N GLU A 20 -2.65 19.99 8.75
CA GLU A 20 -1.35 19.73 9.39
C GLU A 20 -0.42 20.95 9.28
N ARG A 21 -0.56 21.81 8.25
CA ARG A 21 0.18 23.07 8.15
C ARG A 21 -0.25 24.07 9.21
N TYR A 22 -1.54 24.21 9.46
CA TYR A 22 -2.10 25.13 10.47
C TYR A 22 -2.00 24.60 11.90
N PHE A 23 -2.07 23.28 12.10
CA PHE A 23 -2.05 22.62 13.39
C PHE A 23 -0.90 21.60 13.47
N PRO A 24 0.37 22.04 13.44
CA PRO A 24 1.50 21.13 13.47
C PRO A 24 1.65 20.46 14.86
N LEU A 25 1.74 19.13 14.88
CA LEU A 25 2.02 18.37 16.10
C LEU A 25 3.49 18.51 16.57
N ARG A 26 4.41 18.78 15.64
CA ARG A 26 5.86 18.87 15.89
C ARG A 26 6.46 20.11 15.27
N GLN A 27 7.56 20.57 15.85
CA GLN A 27 8.35 21.66 15.26
C GLN A 27 8.91 21.23 13.91
N ARG A 28 8.81 22.13 12.92
CA ARG A 28 9.34 21.91 11.58
C ARG A 28 10.64 22.68 11.42
N ASN A 29 11.70 21.97 11.12
CA ASN A 29 13.07 22.49 11.07
C ASN A 29 13.64 22.46 9.64
N ARG A 30 12.97 21.80 8.69
CA ARG A 30 13.41 21.66 7.30
C ARG A 30 12.58 22.53 6.35
N PRO A 31 13.18 23.04 5.26
CA PRO A 31 12.45 23.77 4.22
C PRO A 31 11.35 22.91 3.59
N LEU A 32 10.14 23.46 3.47
CA LEU A 32 8.98 22.73 2.93
C LEU A 32 9.24 22.25 1.49
N LEU A 33 9.75 23.13 0.62
CA LEU A 33 9.89 22.83 -0.80
C LEU A 33 10.85 21.65 -1.03
N GLU A 34 11.98 21.62 -0.32
CA GLU A 34 12.95 20.52 -0.41
C GLU A 34 12.33 19.19 0.04
N ARG A 35 11.55 19.20 1.13
CA ARG A 35 10.82 18.01 1.60
C ARG A 35 9.79 17.54 0.58
N LEU A 36 9.00 18.45 0.01
CA LEU A 36 7.99 18.12 -0.99
C LEU A 36 8.60 17.56 -2.27
N ILE A 37 9.70 18.14 -2.78
CA ILE A 37 10.39 17.63 -3.96
C ILE A 37 10.87 16.19 -3.72
N SER A 38 11.47 15.93 -2.55
CA SER A 38 11.92 14.58 -2.20
C SER A 38 10.74 13.60 -2.09
N ASN A 39 9.68 13.96 -1.38
CA ASN A 39 8.52 13.10 -1.17
C ASN A 39 7.76 12.84 -2.47
N VAL A 40 7.52 13.86 -3.30
CA VAL A 40 6.85 13.73 -4.61
C VAL A 40 7.71 12.91 -5.57
N GLY A 41 9.02 13.16 -5.63
CA GLY A 41 9.93 12.41 -6.51
C GLY A 41 9.93 10.91 -6.21
N VAL A 42 10.02 10.53 -4.94
CA VAL A 42 9.95 9.13 -4.51
C VAL A 42 8.55 8.55 -4.74
N THR A 43 7.50 9.31 -4.41
CA THR A 43 6.09 8.90 -4.60
C THR A 43 5.76 8.63 -6.07
N ALA A 44 6.26 9.44 -6.99
CA ALA A 44 6.05 9.26 -8.42
C ALA A 44 6.62 7.91 -8.91
N LEU A 45 7.84 7.55 -8.46
CA LEU A 45 8.45 6.26 -8.77
C LEU A 45 7.62 5.10 -8.19
N VAL A 46 7.17 5.25 -6.95
CA VAL A 46 6.30 4.26 -6.28
C VAL A 46 5.01 4.06 -7.07
N PHE A 47 4.33 5.13 -7.48
CA PHE A 47 3.09 5.03 -8.26
C PHE A 47 3.31 4.41 -9.64
N ALA A 48 4.44 4.70 -10.31
CA ALA A 48 4.78 4.05 -11.56
C ALA A 48 4.94 2.53 -11.38
N VAL A 49 5.66 2.09 -10.35
CA VAL A 49 5.82 0.65 -10.04
C VAL A 49 4.48 0.03 -9.61
N ASN A 50 3.66 0.75 -8.85
CA ASN A 50 2.35 0.26 -8.42
C ASN A 50 1.42 0.03 -9.60
N ALA A 51 1.38 0.98 -10.55
CA ALA A 51 0.56 0.91 -11.75
C ALA A 51 0.99 -0.20 -12.71
N THR A 52 2.28 -0.52 -12.76
CA THR A 52 2.84 -1.46 -13.74
C THR A 52 3.10 -2.86 -13.20
N ALA A 53 3.67 -2.99 -12.00
CA ALA A 53 4.05 -4.27 -11.42
C ALA A 53 2.98 -4.79 -10.45
N VAL A 54 2.60 -3.99 -9.45
CA VAL A 54 1.71 -4.47 -8.37
C VAL A 54 0.30 -4.74 -8.88
N GLN A 55 -0.31 -3.79 -9.60
CA GLN A 55 -1.65 -3.96 -10.16
C GLN A 55 -1.71 -5.10 -11.17
N SER A 56 -0.75 -5.18 -12.10
CA SER A 56 -0.69 -6.26 -13.08
C SER A 56 -0.53 -7.63 -12.41
N ALA A 57 0.36 -7.75 -11.43
CA ALA A 57 0.56 -9.00 -10.70
C ALA A 57 -0.73 -9.44 -9.98
N ALA A 58 -1.43 -8.50 -9.33
CA ALA A 58 -2.70 -8.80 -8.68
C ALA A 58 -3.79 -9.25 -9.69
N GLN A 59 -3.96 -8.53 -10.80
CA GLN A 59 -4.96 -8.86 -11.82
C GLN A 59 -4.69 -10.21 -12.50
N ILE A 60 -3.43 -10.47 -12.86
CA ILE A 60 -3.03 -11.76 -13.45
C ILE A 60 -3.30 -12.90 -12.48
N THR A 61 -2.96 -12.72 -11.20
CA THR A 61 -3.16 -13.74 -10.18
C THR A 61 -4.64 -13.99 -9.92
N GLN A 62 -5.44 -12.92 -9.84
CA GLN A 62 -6.89 -13.01 -9.67
C GLN A 62 -7.55 -13.77 -10.82
N GLN A 63 -7.20 -13.43 -12.07
CA GLN A 63 -7.72 -14.13 -13.24
C GLN A 63 -7.34 -15.62 -13.20
N TRP A 64 -6.07 -15.92 -12.94
CA TRP A 64 -5.59 -17.30 -12.86
C TRP A 64 -6.32 -18.10 -11.78
N THR A 65 -6.57 -17.48 -10.63
CA THR A 65 -7.28 -18.06 -9.48
C THR A 65 -8.77 -18.29 -9.80
N SER A 66 -9.39 -17.39 -10.58
CA SER A 66 -10.75 -17.58 -11.08
C SER A 66 -10.83 -18.77 -12.05
N ASP A 67 -9.82 -18.97 -12.90
CA ASP A 67 -9.78 -20.07 -13.86
C ASP A 67 -9.38 -21.41 -13.21
N HIS A 68 -8.60 -21.35 -12.13
CA HIS A 68 -8.14 -22.49 -11.35
C HIS A 68 -8.55 -22.29 -9.89
N PRO A 69 -9.70 -22.85 -9.44
CA PRO A 69 -10.29 -22.58 -8.12
C PRO A 69 -9.45 -23.16 -6.98
N ILE A 70 -8.32 -22.50 -6.75
CA ILE A 70 -7.28 -22.82 -5.78
C ILE A 70 -7.29 -21.70 -4.76
N GLY A 71 -7.24 -22.05 -3.48
CA GLY A 71 -7.20 -21.10 -2.39
C GLY A 71 -8.26 -21.39 -1.32
N LEU A 72 -8.05 -20.81 -0.15
CA LEU A 72 -8.88 -21.04 1.03
C LEU A 72 -10.37 -20.71 0.78
N MET A 73 -10.66 -19.67 0.00
CA MET A 73 -12.02 -19.24 -0.26
C MET A 73 -12.84 -20.27 -1.04
N TYR A 74 -12.22 -21.09 -1.89
CA TYR A 74 -12.91 -22.17 -2.61
C TYR A 74 -13.25 -23.37 -1.74
N LEU A 75 -12.61 -23.51 -0.56
CA LEU A 75 -12.93 -24.53 0.43
C LEU A 75 -14.11 -24.13 1.32
N LEU A 76 -14.47 -22.84 1.32
CA LEU A 76 -15.50 -22.28 2.19
C LEU A 76 -16.85 -22.25 1.47
N SER A 77 -17.83 -22.95 2.03
CA SER A 77 -19.24 -22.77 1.67
C SER A 77 -19.85 -21.62 2.47
N GLY A 78 -20.67 -20.80 1.84
CA GLY A 78 -21.32 -19.66 2.51
C GLY A 78 -21.96 -18.69 1.52
N SER A 79 -22.64 -17.68 2.05
CA SER A 79 -23.11 -16.57 1.22
C SER A 79 -21.94 -15.70 0.76
N GLY A 80 -22.12 -15.00 -0.38
CA GLY A 80 -21.09 -14.11 -0.92
C GLY A 80 -20.62 -13.05 0.10
N ILE A 81 -21.52 -12.57 0.96
CA ILE A 81 -21.19 -11.60 2.03
C ILE A 81 -20.22 -12.21 3.04
N VAL A 82 -20.48 -13.42 3.52
CA VAL A 82 -19.61 -14.10 4.49
C VAL A 82 -18.24 -14.34 3.86
N GLN A 83 -18.20 -14.79 2.60
CA GLN A 83 -16.95 -14.97 1.88
C GLN A 83 -16.17 -13.66 1.72
N SER A 84 -16.83 -12.54 1.36
CA SER A 84 -16.17 -11.23 1.25
C SER A 84 -15.59 -10.75 2.58
N ILE A 85 -16.30 -10.94 3.70
CA ILE A 85 -15.79 -10.57 5.03
C ILE A 85 -14.56 -11.41 5.39
N ILE A 86 -14.61 -12.73 5.18
CA ILE A 86 -13.48 -13.62 5.46
C ILE A 86 -12.28 -13.25 4.58
N ALA A 87 -12.50 -13.04 3.27
CA ALA A 87 -11.46 -12.61 2.34
C ALA A 87 -10.82 -11.28 2.78
N PHE A 88 -11.62 -10.29 3.16
CA PHE A 88 -11.13 -9.02 3.67
C PHE A 88 -10.26 -9.20 4.92
N LEU A 89 -10.72 -9.98 5.90
CA LEU A 89 -9.97 -10.25 7.13
C LEU A 89 -8.67 -11.02 6.88
N LEU A 90 -8.68 -11.99 5.96
CA LEU A 90 -7.48 -12.74 5.58
C LEU A 90 -6.48 -11.84 4.85
N MET A 91 -6.94 -10.99 3.94
CA MET A 91 -6.10 -10.01 3.25
C MET A 91 -5.46 -9.04 4.24
N ASP A 92 -6.24 -8.49 5.19
CA ASP A 92 -5.72 -7.58 6.22
C ASP A 92 -4.71 -8.28 7.14
N LEU A 93 -5.05 -9.46 7.66
CA LEU A 93 -4.18 -10.23 8.56
C LEU A 93 -2.84 -10.60 7.90
N THR A 94 -2.88 -11.08 6.66
CA THR A 94 -1.66 -11.46 5.94
C THR A 94 -0.82 -10.24 5.59
N PHE A 95 -1.45 -9.11 5.24
CA PHE A 95 -0.72 -7.86 5.00
C PHE A 95 -0.14 -7.25 6.29
N TYR A 96 -0.79 -7.44 7.44
CA TYR A 96 -0.21 -7.13 8.75
C TYR A 96 1.09 -7.91 8.98
N TYR A 97 1.12 -9.21 8.67
CA TYR A 97 2.35 -9.99 8.78
C TYR A 97 3.42 -9.57 7.76
N TRP A 98 3.03 -9.15 6.56
CA TRP A 98 3.95 -8.54 5.60
C TRP A 98 4.58 -7.27 6.16
N HIS A 99 3.78 -6.38 6.75
CA HIS A 99 4.28 -5.16 7.38
C HIS A 99 5.23 -5.48 8.54
N ARG A 100 4.84 -6.42 9.41
CA ARG A 100 5.71 -6.89 10.52
C ARG A 100 7.01 -7.50 10.01
N ALA A 101 6.98 -8.25 8.91
CA ALA A 101 8.18 -8.81 8.27
C ALA A 101 9.12 -7.69 7.79
N ASN A 102 8.58 -6.63 7.19
CA ASN A 102 9.36 -5.46 6.78
C ASN A 102 10.09 -4.76 7.95
N HIS A 103 9.50 -4.78 9.15
CA HIS A 103 10.13 -4.28 10.37
C HIS A 103 11.11 -5.26 11.03
N ARG A 104 10.90 -6.57 10.86
CA ARG A 104 11.66 -7.60 11.57
C ARG A 104 12.91 -8.07 10.83
N PHE A 105 12.83 -8.23 9.52
CA PHE A 105 13.93 -8.77 8.72
C PHE A 105 14.86 -7.66 8.23
N ARG A 106 16.15 -7.74 8.60
CA ARG A 106 17.16 -6.73 8.25
C ARG A 106 17.21 -6.39 6.76
N PHE A 107 17.02 -7.38 5.89
CA PHE A 107 16.99 -7.16 4.44
C PHE A 107 15.80 -6.29 4.02
N LEU A 108 14.57 -6.65 4.42
CA LEU A 108 13.36 -5.89 4.08
C LEU A 108 13.36 -4.50 4.71
N TRP A 109 13.86 -4.38 5.94
CA TRP A 109 14.00 -3.09 6.64
C TRP A 109 14.82 -2.07 5.86
N ARG A 110 15.82 -2.49 5.07
CA ARG A 110 16.63 -1.58 4.24
C ARG A 110 15.79 -0.81 3.21
N PHE A 111 14.69 -1.41 2.76
CA PHE A 111 13.73 -0.79 1.86
C PHE A 111 12.65 -0.05 2.64
N HIS A 112 12.10 -0.68 3.68
CA HIS A 112 10.98 -0.15 4.44
C HIS A 112 11.33 1.11 5.27
N ASN A 113 12.58 1.27 5.72
CA ASN A 113 12.99 2.47 6.46
C ASN A 113 12.82 3.78 5.67
N ALA A 114 12.74 3.72 4.33
CA ALA A 114 12.47 4.91 3.51
C ALA A 114 11.14 5.58 3.87
N HIS A 115 10.18 4.80 4.38
CA HIS A 115 8.91 5.30 4.90
C HIS A 115 9.05 6.00 6.25
N TYR A 116 10.01 5.57 7.09
CA TYR A 116 10.19 6.06 8.46
C TYR A 116 11.24 7.18 8.59
N ILE A 117 11.94 7.52 7.51
CA ILE A 117 13.09 8.43 7.57
C ILE A 117 12.71 9.92 7.64
N ASP A 118 11.44 10.29 7.40
CA ASP A 118 11.00 11.68 7.57
C ASP A 118 10.70 11.98 9.05
N PRO A 119 11.50 12.80 9.74
CA PRO A 119 11.28 13.09 11.16
C PRO A 119 10.08 14.02 11.42
N GLU A 120 9.68 14.82 10.43
CA GLU A 120 8.61 15.81 10.60
C GLU A 120 7.22 15.24 10.42
N LEU A 121 7.10 14.16 9.62
CA LEU A 121 5.86 13.43 9.28
C LEU A 121 4.65 14.34 8.99
N ASP A 122 4.25 14.38 7.73
CA ASP A 122 2.98 14.97 7.29
C ASP A 122 2.38 14.10 6.19
N VAL A 123 1.18 14.45 5.71
CA VAL A 123 0.44 13.68 4.70
C VAL A 123 1.25 13.45 3.42
N SER A 124 2.22 14.31 3.08
CA SER A 124 3.10 14.09 1.93
C SER A 124 4.04 12.89 2.10
N THR A 125 4.27 12.46 3.35
CA THR A 125 5.06 11.27 3.68
C THR A 125 4.25 9.97 3.50
N ALA A 126 2.91 10.05 3.42
CA ALA A 126 2.03 8.88 3.36
C ALA A 126 2.36 7.93 2.19
N PHE A 127 2.93 8.44 1.11
CA PHE A 127 3.30 7.67 -0.09
C PHE A 127 4.80 7.51 -0.29
N ARG A 128 5.60 7.90 0.71
CA ARG A 128 7.05 7.75 0.68
C ARG A 128 7.42 6.29 0.94
N PHE A 129 7.58 5.51 -0.12
CA PHE A 129 8.08 4.14 -0.05
C PHE A 129 9.31 3.96 -0.93
N HIS A 130 10.12 2.96 -0.64
CA HIS A 130 11.19 2.59 -1.56
C HIS A 130 10.60 1.78 -2.73
N PHE A 131 10.94 2.08 -3.98
CA PHE A 131 10.43 1.35 -5.15
C PHE A 131 10.68 -0.17 -5.06
N GLY A 132 11.84 -0.58 -4.55
CA GLY A 132 12.17 -1.97 -4.22
C GLY A 132 11.18 -2.65 -3.27
N GLU A 133 10.64 -1.94 -2.27
CA GLU A 133 9.59 -2.47 -1.38
C GLU A 133 8.32 -2.84 -2.18
N MET A 134 7.98 -2.05 -3.20
CA MET A 134 6.82 -2.29 -4.05
C MET A 134 6.98 -3.58 -4.87
N PHE A 135 8.19 -3.89 -5.35
CA PHE A 135 8.46 -5.16 -6.05
C PHE A 135 8.28 -6.37 -5.13
N PHE A 136 8.82 -6.32 -3.91
CA PHE A 136 8.63 -7.42 -2.96
C PHE A 136 7.16 -7.54 -2.52
N SER A 137 6.48 -6.40 -2.33
CA SER A 137 5.05 -6.34 -2.06
C SER A 137 4.22 -6.95 -3.19
N ALA A 138 4.59 -6.73 -4.46
CA ALA A 138 3.95 -7.38 -5.60
C ALA A 138 4.05 -8.91 -5.52
N GLY A 139 5.25 -9.44 -5.29
CA GLY A 139 5.46 -10.89 -5.13
C GLY A 139 4.70 -11.47 -3.94
N PHE A 140 4.71 -10.77 -2.80
CA PHE A 140 3.91 -11.16 -1.64
C PHE A 140 2.41 -11.17 -1.96
N ARG A 141 1.89 -10.13 -2.62
CA ARG A 141 0.48 -10.02 -3.00
C ARG A 141 0.05 -11.10 -3.98
N THR A 142 0.90 -11.50 -4.93
CA THR A 142 0.64 -12.66 -5.78
C THR A 142 0.46 -13.93 -4.96
N ILE A 143 1.37 -14.21 -4.01
CA ILE A 143 1.23 -15.38 -3.13
C ILE A 143 -0.01 -15.27 -2.26
N GLN A 144 -0.27 -14.09 -1.68
CA GLN A 144 -1.41 -13.80 -0.83
C GLN A 144 -2.74 -14.07 -1.56
N VAL A 145 -2.91 -13.50 -2.75
CA VAL A 145 -4.11 -13.63 -3.58
C VAL A 145 -4.32 -15.08 -4.01
N ALA A 146 -3.28 -15.78 -4.44
CA ALA A 146 -3.37 -17.19 -4.85
C ALA A 146 -3.68 -18.14 -3.67
N LEU A 147 -3.10 -17.92 -2.49
CA LEU A 147 -3.37 -18.76 -1.31
C LEU A 147 -4.75 -18.51 -0.73
N ILE A 148 -5.21 -17.26 -0.72
CA ILE A 148 -6.54 -16.92 -0.22
C ILE A 148 -7.60 -17.35 -1.23
N GLY A 149 -7.40 -17.10 -2.52
CA GLY A 149 -8.38 -17.42 -3.56
C GLY A 149 -9.32 -16.25 -3.89
N VAL A 150 -8.78 -15.04 -4.09
CA VAL A 150 -9.55 -13.78 -4.31
C VAL A 150 -9.15 -13.02 -5.57
#